data_AF-A0A3U3GRR1-F1
#
_entry.id   AF-A0A3U3GRR1-F1
#
_cell.length_a   1.000
_cell.length_b   1.000
_cell.length_c   1.000
_cell.angle_alpha   90.00
_cell.angle_beta   90.00
_cell.angle_gamma   90.00
#
_symmetry.space_group_name_H-M   'P 1'
#
loop_
_entity.id
_entity.type
_entity.pdbx_description
1 polymer ?
#
loop_
_entity_poly.entity_id
_entity_poly.type
_entity_poly.pdbx_seq_one_letter_code
_entity_poly.pdbx_strand_id
1 'polypeptide(L)'
;MGYISQFEASDIDSDDIDLRFEVDAVETGTTVSIVDECGHAAQIITALLDELEKAQRANVAQDDHINQQQDRIEQLEKGHQEAAKQINSWRRLAKQNIAERGKDISELEAARQRIAELEARKVNLSKLSVGEVMHMSGFSRDYAEGWCAGNDNAIHEIRTAGVKVKES
;
A
#
# COMPACT_ATOMS: atom_id res chain seq x y z
N MET A 1 -12.62 91.95 8.91
CA MET A 1 -13.18 90.64 8.49
C MET A 1 -13.63 90.82 7.05
N GLY A 2 -12.80 90.45 6.07
CA GLY A 2 -13.18 90.55 4.66
C GLY A 2 -14.19 89.45 4.35
N TYR A 3 -15.40 89.83 3.94
CA TYR A 3 -16.38 88.88 3.45
C TYR A 3 -15.91 88.36 2.09
N ILE A 4 -15.73 87.04 1.97
CA ILE A 4 -15.62 86.39 0.67
C ILE A 4 -16.95 86.62 -0.05
N SER A 5 -16.90 87.05 -1.31
CA SER A 5 -18.07 87.27 -2.16
C SER A 5 -18.98 86.03 -2.13
N GLN A 6 -20.24 86.25 -1.79
CA GLN A 6 -21.28 85.23 -1.80
C GLN A 6 -21.92 85.26 -3.19
N PHE A 7 -21.76 84.19 -3.97
CA PHE A 7 -22.42 84.01 -5.26
C PHE A 7 -23.77 83.32 -5.02
N GLU A 8 -24.83 83.80 -5.68
CA GLU A 8 -26.13 83.15 -5.70
C GLU A 8 -26.16 82.08 -6.81
N ALA A 9 -27.02 81.07 -6.69
CA ALA A 9 -27.12 80.00 -7.69
C ALA A 9 -27.53 80.52 -9.09
N SER A 10 -28.21 81.68 -9.15
CA SER A 10 -28.54 82.38 -10.39
C SER A 10 -27.35 83.05 -11.07
N ASP A 11 -26.24 83.22 -10.37
CA ASP A 11 -25.03 83.88 -10.87
C ASP A 11 -24.10 82.91 -11.63
N ILE A 12 -24.47 81.63 -11.70
CA ILE A 12 -23.75 80.57 -12.42
C ILE A 12 -24.59 80.18 -13.64
N ASP A 13 -24.10 80.48 -14.84
CA ASP A 13 -24.80 80.30 -16.11
C ASP A 13 -24.34 79.06 -16.91
N SER A 14 -23.23 78.43 -16.51
CA SER A 14 -22.66 77.25 -17.16
C SER A 14 -21.90 76.35 -16.17
N ASP A 15 -21.88 75.05 -16.45
CA ASP A 15 -21.09 74.03 -15.74
C ASP A 15 -19.72 73.76 -16.39
N ASP A 16 -19.40 74.47 -17.48
CA ASP A 16 -18.12 74.40 -18.17
C ASP A 16 -17.07 75.29 -17.47
N ILE A 17 -15.97 74.68 -17.06
CA ILE A 17 -14.78 75.37 -16.58
C ILE A 17 -13.79 75.48 -17.73
N ASP A 18 -13.41 76.70 -18.07
CA ASP A 18 -12.37 76.94 -19.06
C ASP A 18 -10.98 76.91 -18.41
N LEU A 19 -10.26 75.80 -18.60
CA LEU A 19 -8.90 75.65 -18.08
C LEU A 19 -7.89 76.03 -19.15
N ARG A 20 -7.08 77.06 -18.90
CA ARG A 20 -6.02 77.50 -19.81
C ARG A 20 -4.66 77.25 -19.21
N PHE A 21 -3.83 76.51 -19.96
CA PHE A 21 -2.50 76.11 -19.53
C PHE A 21 -1.55 76.26 -20.70
N GLU A 22 -0.43 76.94 -20.47
CA GLU A 22 0.62 77.12 -21.47
C GLU A 22 1.84 76.27 -21.06
N VAL A 23 2.23 75.34 -21.93
CA VAL A 23 3.45 74.53 -21.77
C VAL A 23 4.31 74.77 -23.00
N ASP A 24 5.57 75.18 -22.80
CA ASP A 24 6.52 75.48 -23.89
C ASP A 24 5.96 76.42 -24.97
N ALA A 25 5.24 77.46 -24.54
CA ALA A 25 4.57 78.45 -25.39
C ALA A 25 3.43 77.89 -26.27
N VAL A 26 2.92 76.69 -25.96
CA VAL A 26 1.76 76.07 -26.61
C VAL A 26 0.57 76.06 -25.65
N GLU A 27 -0.58 76.57 -26.10
CA GLU A 27 -1.84 76.48 -25.37
C GLU A 27 -2.33 75.03 -25.36
N THR A 28 -2.38 74.45 -24.17
CA THR A 28 -2.79 73.06 -23.90
C THR A 28 -4.08 72.99 -23.07
N GLY A 29 -4.69 74.14 -22.78
CA GLY A 29 -5.94 74.22 -22.05
C GLY A 29 -7.12 73.61 -22.79
N THR A 30 -8.14 73.23 -22.02
CA THR A 30 -9.40 72.67 -22.49
C THR A 30 -10.54 73.17 -21.63
N THR A 31 -11.73 73.16 -22.20
CA THR A 31 -12.97 73.34 -21.46
C THR A 31 -13.43 71.98 -20.91
N VAL A 32 -13.91 71.98 -19.67
CA VAL A 32 -14.23 70.78 -18.87
C VAL A 32 -15.62 70.98 -18.25
N SER A 33 -16.60 70.13 -18.57
CA SER A 33 -17.97 70.19 -18.02
C SER A 33 -18.07 69.38 -16.74
N ILE A 34 -18.17 70.06 -15.59
CA ILE A 34 -18.22 69.38 -14.29
C ILE A 34 -19.26 68.24 -14.27
N VAL A 35 -20.40 68.41 -14.94
CA VAL A 35 -21.45 67.41 -15.04
C VAL A 35 -21.00 66.18 -15.83
N ASP A 36 -20.38 66.37 -16.99
CA ASP A 36 -19.88 65.26 -17.82
C ASP A 36 -18.74 64.52 -17.13
N GLU A 37 -17.77 65.21 -16.53
CA GLU A 37 -16.70 64.56 -15.76
C GLU A 37 -17.26 63.81 -14.54
N CYS A 38 -18.21 64.39 -13.81
CA CYS A 38 -18.90 63.70 -12.72
C CYS A 38 -19.66 62.47 -13.20
N GLY A 39 -20.29 62.54 -14.38
CA GLY A 39 -20.98 61.42 -15.03
C GLY A 39 -20.02 60.28 -15.39
N HIS A 40 -18.89 60.60 -16.02
CA HIS A 40 -17.84 59.61 -16.33
C HIS A 40 -17.25 58.99 -15.07
N ALA A 41 -16.96 59.79 -14.04
CA ALA A 41 -16.47 59.30 -12.76
C ALA A 41 -17.47 58.34 -12.12
N ALA A 42 -18.76 58.66 -12.12
CA ALA A 42 -19.80 57.79 -11.61
C ALA A 42 -19.86 56.45 -12.35
N GLN A 43 -19.78 56.45 -13.69
CA GLN A 43 -19.75 55.23 -14.49
C GLN A 43 -18.55 54.34 -14.17
N ILE A 44 -17.36 54.93 -14.05
CA ILE A 44 -16.13 54.21 -13.69
C ILE A 44 -16.27 53.61 -12.29
N ILE A 45 -16.78 54.37 -11.32
CA ILE A 45 -17.01 53.88 -9.95
C ILE A 45 -17.96 52.69 -9.97
N THR A 46 -19.06 52.75 -10.71
CA THR A 46 -20.00 51.62 -10.84
C THR A 46 -19.32 50.40 -11.44
N ALA A 47 -18.55 50.55 -12.52
CA ALA A 47 -17.84 49.44 -13.14
C ALA A 47 -16.81 48.80 -12.19
N LEU A 48 -16.07 49.61 -11.44
CA LEU A 48 -15.11 49.11 -10.44
C LEU A 48 -15.80 48.38 -9.29
N LEU A 49 -16.96 48.85 -8.85
CA LEU A 49 -17.77 48.17 -7.82
C LEU A 49 -18.27 46.81 -8.31
N ASP A 50 -18.75 46.73 -9.56
CA ASP A 50 -19.19 45.47 -10.16
C ASP A 50 -18.04 44.44 -10.26
N GLU A 51 -16.85 44.88 -10.69
CA GLU A 51 -15.66 44.01 -10.75
C GLU A 51 -15.18 43.59 -9.37
N LEU A 52 -15.22 44.49 -8.38
CA LEU A 52 -14.88 44.17 -6.99
C LEU A 52 -15.83 43.11 -6.42
N GLU A 53 -17.14 43.24 -6.68
CA GLU A 53 -18.12 42.26 -6.23
C GLU A 53 -17.91 40.90 -6.88
N LYS A 54 -17.63 40.85 -8.19
CA LYS A 54 -17.30 39.61 -8.91
C LYS A 54 -16.05 38.94 -8.32
N ALA A 55 -14.99 39.72 -8.10
CA ALA A 55 -13.75 39.22 -7.51
C ALA A 55 -13.98 38.67 -6.09
N GLN A 56 -14.80 39.37 -5.29
CA GLN A 56 -15.12 38.93 -3.94
C GLN A 56 -15.93 37.63 -3.93
N ARG A 57 -16.91 37.47 -4.82
CA ARG A 57 -17.66 36.21 -4.98
C ARG A 57 -16.76 35.06 -5.44
N ALA A 58 -15.84 35.32 -6.36
CA ALA A 58 -14.88 34.31 -6.83
C ALA A 58 -13.96 33.84 -5.69
N ASN A 59 -13.51 34.76 -4.83
CA ASN A 59 -12.68 34.41 -3.67
C ASN A 59 -13.44 33.52 -2.67
N VAL A 60 -14.70 33.83 -2.37
CA VAL A 60 -15.53 32.99 -1.49
C VAL A 60 -15.70 31.58 -2.05
N ALA A 61 -16.00 31.46 -3.35
CA ALA A 61 -16.13 30.17 -4.00
C ALA A 61 -14.81 29.37 -4.01
N GLN A 62 -13.67 30.05 -4.13
CA GLN A 62 -12.36 29.42 -4.00
C GLN A 62 -12.08 28.92 -2.58
N ASP A 63 -12.47 29.69 -1.57
CA ASP A 63 -12.29 29.30 -0.17
C ASP A 63 -13.08 28.01 0.16
N ASP A 64 -14.34 27.92 -0.28
CA ASP A 64 -15.15 26.70 -0.16
C ASP A 64 -14.49 25.49 -0.84
N HIS A 65 -13.91 25.70 -2.03
CA HIS A 65 -13.22 24.65 -2.76
C HIS A 65 -11.92 24.22 -2.05
N ILE A 66 -11.16 25.15 -1.49
CA ILE A 66 -9.95 24.86 -0.70
C ILE A 66 -10.31 24.03 0.54
N ASN A 67 -11.37 24.42 1.25
CA ASN A 67 -11.85 23.68 2.41
C ASN A 67 -12.27 22.24 2.03
N GLN A 68 -13.01 22.09 0.93
CA GLN A 68 -13.37 20.76 0.42
C GLN A 68 -12.15 19.93 0.01
N GLN A 69 -11.13 20.54 -0.59
CA GLN A 69 -9.89 19.85 -0.94
C GLN A 69 -9.13 19.40 0.30
N GLN A 70 -9.12 20.20 1.36
CA GLN A 70 -8.47 19.88 2.63
C GLN A 70 -9.13 18.65 3.29
N ASP A 71 -10.46 18.60 3.36
CA ASP A 71 -11.19 17.43 3.88
C ASP A 71 -10.85 16.14 3.10
N ARG A 72 -10.75 16.25 1.77
CA ARG A 72 -10.40 15.10 0.91
C ARG A 72 -8.97 14.63 1.16
N ILE A 73 -8.02 15.56 1.37
CA ILE A 73 -6.64 15.22 1.69
C ILE A 73 -6.57 14.47 3.02
N GLU A 74 -7.26 14.96 4.06
CA GLU A 74 -7.28 14.30 5.37
C GLU A 74 -7.85 12.87 5.30
N GLN A 75 -8.92 12.68 4.53
CA GLN A 75 -9.50 11.33 4.31
C GLN A 75 -8.51 10.40 3.59
N LEU A 76 -7.81 10.89 2.57
CA LEU A 76 -6.81 10.12 1.84
C LEU A 76 -5.62 9.77 2.72
N GLU A 77 -5.12 10.70 3.52
CA GLU A 77 -4.01 10.46 4.46
C GLU A 77 -4.37 9.39 5.48
N LYS A 78 -5.59 9.44 6.04
CA LYS A 78 -6.10 8.41 6.94
C LYS A 78 -6.18 7.05 6.25
N GLY A 79 -6.74 7.00 5.05
CA GLY A 79 -6.83 5.77 4.25
C GLY A 79 -5.45 5.18 3.95
N HIS A 80 -4.47 6.02 3.60
CA HIS A 80 -3.10 5.60 3.38
C HIS A 80 -2.45 5.03 4.64
N GLN A 81 -2.66 5.67 5.80
CA GLN A 81 -2.12 5.18 7.07
C GLN A 81 -2.71 3.82 7.45
N GLU A 82 -4.01 3.61 7.25
CA GLU A 82 -4.68 2.33 7.48
C GLU A 82 -4.17 1.24 6.52
N ALA A 83 -4.06 1.55 5.23
CA ALA A 83 -3.49 0.65 4.24
C ALA A 83 -2.05 0.24 4.61
N ALA A 84 -1.20 1.18 5.05
CA ALA A 84 0.16 0.89 5.50
C ALA A 84 0.20 -0.05 6.71
N LYS A 85 -0.70 0.12 7.69
CA LYS A 85 -0.84 -0.80 8.84
C LYS A 85 -1.21 -2.20 8.38
N GLN A 86 -2.17 -2.32 7.46
CA GLN A 86 -2.57 -3.61 6.91
C GLN A 86 -1.40 -4.28 6.19
N ILE A 87 -0.73 -3.59 5.27
CA ILE A 87 0.43 -4.12 4.52
C ILE A 87 1.49 -4.69 5.46
N ASN A 88 1.81 -3.97 6.54
CA ASN A 88 2.77 -4.44 7.54
C ASN A 88 2.29 -5.70 8.29
N SER A 89 1.00 -5.76 8.64
CA SER A 89 0.39 -6.93 9.27
C SER A 89 0.47 -8.17 8.35
N TRP A 90 0.01 -8.04 7.10
CA TRP A 90 0.04 -9.12 6.11
C TRP A 90 1.47 -9.59 5.82
N ARG A 91 2.41 -8.65 5.71
CA ARG A 91 3.84 -8.97 5.53
C ARG A 91 4.38 -9.78 6.70
N ARG A 92 4.01 -9.45 7.94
CA ARG A 92 4.44 -10.19 9.13
C ARG A 92 3.89 -11.61 9.14
N LEU A 93 2.60 -11.76 8.86
CA LEU A 93 1.93 -13.06 8.81
C LEU A 93 2.53 -13.95 7.72
N ALA A 94 2.77 -13.41 6.52
CA ALA A 94 3.40 -14.14 5.42
C ALA A 94 4.79 -14.65 5.79
N LYS A 95 5.62 -13.82 6.43
CA LYS A 95 6.95 -14.23 6.91
C LYS A 95 6.87 -15.36 7.94
N GLN A 96 5.94 -15.27 8.89
CA GLN A 96 5.72 -16.31 9.90
C GLN A 96 5.30 -17.64 9.25
N ASN A 97 4.32 -17.61 8.34
CA ASN A 97 3.86 -18.79 7.62
C ASN A 97 4.98 -19.46 6.80
N ILE A 98 5.83 -18.67 6.13
CA ILE A 98 6.97 -19.21 5.37
C ILE A 98 7.97 -19.89 6.32
N ALA A 99 8.29 -19.26 7.44
CA ALA A 99 9.22 -19.81 8.42
C ALA A 99 8.70 -21.11 9.05
N GLU A 100 7.41 -21.17 9.39
CA GLU A 100 6.76 -22.36 9.94
C GLU A 100 6.76 -23.50 8.93
N ARG A 101 6.30 -23.26 7.69
CA ARG A 101 6.35 -24.25 6.62
C ARG A 101 7.77 -24.75 6.31
N GLY A 102 8.78 -23.89 6.45
CA GLY A 102 10.17 -24.28 6.31
C GLY A 102 10.62 -25.33 7.33
N LYS A 103 10.09 -25.28 8.57
CA LYS A 103 10.34 -26.29 9.59
C LYS A 103 9.65 -27.61 9.22
N ASP A 104 8.37 -27.55 8.85
CA ASP A 104 7.60 -28.73 8.46
C ASP A 104 8.26 -29.48 7.30
N ILE A 105 8.76 -28.75 6.30
CA ILE A 105 9.51 -29.33 5.17
C ILE A 105 10.77 -30.05 5.66
N SER A 106 11.54 -29.42 6.54
CA SER A 106 12.78 -30.00 7.08
C SER A 106 12.49 -31.28 7.88
N GLU A 107 11.43 -31.29 8.70
CA GLU A 107 10.99 -32.47 9.45
C GLU A 107 10.50 -33.58 8.51
N LEU A 108 9.76 -33.22 7.46
CA LEU A 108 9.30 -34.17 6.46
C LEU A 108 10.46 -34.81 5.68
N GLU A 109 11.48 -34.04 5.33
CA GLU A 109 12.70 -34.55 4.70
C GLU A 109 13.43 -35.53 5.62
N ALA A 110 13.61 -35.18 6.89
CA ALA A 110 14.22 -36.07 7.88
C ALA A 110 13.43 -37.38 8.05
N ALA A 111 12.10 -37.30 8.13
CA ALA A 111 11.23 -38.47 8.23
C ALA A 111 11.32 -39.35 6.97
N ARG A 112 11.31 -38.75 5.77
CA ARG A 112 11.48 -39.48 4.51
C ARG A 112 12.82 -40.19 4.45
N GLN A 113 13.90 -39.53 4.87
CA GLN A 113 15.23 -40.13 4.91
C GLN A 113 15.28 -41.30 5.89
N ARG A 114 14.66 -41.16 7.07
CA ARG A 114 14.58 -42.24 8.06
C ARG A 114 13.78 -43.44 7.55
N ILE A 115 12.66 -43.20 6.87
CA ILE A 115 11.87 -44.27 6.24
C ILE A 115 12.72 -44.99 5.19
N ALA A 116 13.39 -44.26 4.29
CA ALA A 116 14.25 -44.87 3.28
C ALA A 116 15.38 -45.71 3.89
N GLU A 117 16.00 -45.23 4.99
CA GLU A 117 17.02 -46.00 5.73
C GLU A 117 16.44 -47.29 6.31
N LEU A 118 15.26 -47.22 6.94
CA LEU A 118 14.57 -48.38 7.51
C LEU A 118 14.14 -49.38 6.43
N GLU A 119 13.63 -48.91 5.31
CA GLU A 119 13.25 -49.73 4.15
C GLU A 119 14.47 -50.38 3.49
N ALA A 120 15.65 -49.77 3.57
CA ALA A 120 16.91 -50.36 3.08
C ALA A 120 17.48 -51.42 4.03
N ARG A 121 17.13 -51.37 5.33
CA ARG A 121 17.69 -52.27 6.35
C ARG A 121 17.29 -53.72 6.07
N LYS A 122 18.27 -54.61 6.18
CA LYS A 122 18.06 -56.06 6.12
C LYS A 122 18.25 -56.67 7.51
N VAL A 123 17.33 -57.52 7.94
CA VAL A 123 17.51 -58.35 9.13
C VAL A 123 18.43 -59.53 8.80
N ASN A 124 19.27 -59.88 9.78
CA ASN A 124 20.17 -61.01 9.67
C ASN A 124 19.51 -62.23 10.32
N LEU A 125 19.25 -63.26 9.52
CA LEU A 125 18.75 -64.53 10.02
C LEU A 125 19.57 -65.62 9.33
N SER A 126 20.50 -66.23 10.08
CA SER A 126 21.46 -67.17 9.53
C SER A 126 20.77 -68.43 9.02
N LYS A 127 21.06 -68.80 7.77
CA LYS A 127 20.69 -70.12 7.24
C LYS A 127 21.81 -71.11 7.52
N LEU A 128 21.55 -72.08 8.39
CA LEU A 128 22.45 -73.19 8.68
C LEU A 128 21.95 -74.46 7.99
N SER A 129 22.87 -75.28 7.53
CA SER A 129 22.58 -76.63 7.05
C SER A 129 22.24 -77.55 8.20
N VAL A 130 21.53 -78.64 7.89
CA VAL A 130 21.16 -79.68 8.86
C VAL A 130 22.40 -80.22 9.59
N GLY A 131 23.51 -80.41 8.86
CA GLY A 131 24.78 -80.88 9.44
C GLY A 131 25.39 -79.89 10.44
N GLU A 132 25.36 -78.60 10.15
CA GLU A 132 25.83 -77.54 11.07
C GLU A 132 24.96 -77.49 12.32
N VAL A 133 23.64 -77.58 12.17
CA VAL A 133 22.70 -77.59 13.30
C VAL A 133 22.92 -78.83 14.17
N MET A 134 23.10 -80.01 13.58
CA MET A 134 23.42 -81.24 14.32
C MET A 134 24.73 -81.09 15.09
N HIS A 135 25.76 -80.54 14.45
CA HIS A 135 27.07 -80.35 15.08
C HIS A 135 27.01 -79.35 16.26
N MET A 136 26.31 -78.23 16.08
CA MET A 136 26.18 -77.20 17.12
C MET A 136 25.28 -77.62 18.28
N SER A 137 24.20 -78.35 17.99
CA SER A 137 23.16 -78.63 18.96
C SER A 137 23.34 -79.98 19.67
N GLY A 138 24.07 -80.92 19.06
CA GLY A 138 24.26 -82.27 19.58
C GLY A 138 23.01 -83.17 19.50
N PHE A 139 21.94 -82.69 18.87
CA PHE A 139 20.66 -83.40 18.74
C PHE A 139 20.58 -84.25 17.46
N SER A 140 19.49 -85.03 17.37
CA SER A 140 19.23 -85.92 16.24
C SER A 140 19.05 -85.17 14.93
N ARG A 141 19.18 -85.91 13.83
CA ARG A 141 18.90 -85.40 12.48
C ARG A 141 17.48 -84.85 12.35
N ASP A 142 16.48 -85.57 12.87
CA ASP A 142 15.07 -85.14 12.84
C ASP A 142 14.85 -83.79 13.54
N TYR A 143 15.54 -83.56 14.66
CA TYR A 143 15.51 -82.26 15.33
C TYR A 143 16.11 -81.15 14.44
N ALA A 144 17.27 -81.42 13.85
CA ALA A 144 17.94 -80.45 12.99
C ALA A 144 17.14 -80.12 11.71
N GLU A 145 16.50 -81.12 11.11
CA GLU A 145 15.59 -80.94 9.96
C GLU A 145 14.37 -80.09 10.34
N GLY A 146 13.77 -80.35 11.50
CA GLY A 146 12.67 -79.53 12.03
C GLY A 146 13.08 -78.08 12.30
N TRP A 147 14.29 -77.86 12.85
CA TRP A 147 14.83 -76.52 13.06
C TRP A 147 15.03 -75.78 11.74
N CYS A 148 15.65 -76.42 10.74
CA CYS A 148 15.87 -75.82 9.42
C CYS A 148 14.54 -75.46 8.73
N ALA A 149 13.55 -76.35 8.79
CA ALA A 149 12.21 -76.10 8.24
C ALA A 149 11.50 -74.92 8.94
N GLY A 150 11.61 -74.84 10.28
CA GLY A 150 11.10 -73.71 11.05
C GLY A 150 11.78 -72.39 10.71
N ASN A 151 13.11 -72.41 10.50
CA ASN A 151 13.89 -71.24 10.10
C ASN A 151 13.51 -70.76 8.68
N ASP A 152 13.34 -71.67 7.73
CA ASP A 152 12.90 -71.34 6.37
C ASP A 152 11.48 -70.76 6.35
N ASN A 153 10.56 -71.29 7.18
CA ASN A 153 9.24 -70.72 7.35
C ASN A 153 9.28 -69.31 7.97
N ALA A 154 10.13 -69.08 8.98
CA ALA A 154 10.32 -67.75 9.57
C ALA A 154 10.85 -66.74 8.53
N ILE A 155 11.83 -67.13 7.70
CA ILE A 155 12.34 -66.29 6.60
C ILE A 155 11.22 -65.95 5.61
N HIS A 156 10.39 -66.94 5.25
CA HIS A 156 9.24 -66.74 4.37
C HIS A 156 8.27 -65.70 4.92
N GLU A 157 7.82 -65.87 6.17
CA GLU A 157 6.85 -64.95 6.80
C GLU A 157 7.41 -63.54 6.95
N ILE A 158 8.70 -63.39 7.30
CA ILE A 158 9.37 -62.09 7.39
C ILE A 158 9.38 -61.39 6.02
N ARG A 159 9.66 -62.11 4.93
CA ARG A 159 9.66 -61.56 3.57
C ARG A 159 8.24 -61.20 3.11
N THR A 160 7.26 -62.03 3.43
CA THR A 160 5.83 -61.77 3.16
C THR A 160 5.35 -60.49 3.86
N ALA A 161 5.86 -60.20 5.05
CA ALA A 161 5.63 -58.93 5.75
C ALA A 161 6.37 -57.71 5.15
N GLY A 162 7.07 -57.88 4.02
CA GLY A 162 7.80 -56.81 3.34
C GLY A 162 9.16 -56.47 3.94
N VAL A 163 9.64 -57.28 4.92
CA VAL A 163 10.93 -57.06 5.57
C VAL A 163 12.03 -57.77 4.79
N LYS A 164 13.10 -57.05 4.46
CA LYS A 164 14.25 -57.62 3.75
C LYS A 164 15.10 -58.46 4.70
N VAL A 165 15.41 -59.69 4.30
CA VAL A 165 16.34 -60.59 5.02
C VAL A 165 17.64 -60.67 4.23
N LYS A 166 18.79 -60.69 4.91
CA LYS A 166 20.08 -60.95 4.24
C LYS A 166 20.05 -62.32 3.57
N GLU A 167 20.54 -62.39 2.35
CA GLU A 167 20.79 -63.68 1.70
C GLU A 167 21.99 -64.32 2.43
N SER A 168 21.81 -65.58 2.85
CA SER A 168 22.84 -66.41 3.49
C SER A 168 23.63 -67.16 2.43
#